data_AF-A0A2X3IGT4-F1
#
_entry.id   AF-A0A2X3IGT4-F1
#
_cell.length_a   1.000
_cell.length_b   1.000
_cell.length_c   1.000
_cell.angle_alpha   90.00
_cell.angle_beta   90.00
_cell.angle_gamma   90.00
#
_symmetry.space_group_name_H-M   'P 1'
#
loop_
_entity.id
_entity.type
_entity.pdbx_description
1 polymer ?
#
loop_
_entity_poly.entity_id
_entity_poly.type
_entity_poly.pdbx_seq_one_letter_code
_entity_poly.pdbx_strand_id
1 'polypeptide(L)'
;MLTFATPKNPKAAGFVPAPPGTWNIHLQAHDDLLLVINARDLFADVRFADEKVYYTKSVGETVRDVQDKGWSAGLRIFDISTPDKPKEISFLSLSGIGIHRCWYVGGRWAYVSALIDGFSDYIFLTIDLADPLNPQVAGNWWLPGMNTAAGEQPTWPEGKRYALHHAIISGDTAYASWRDGGLTLLDVSDRSQPQLISHRNWSPPFGGAHTRRCRCQSATCW
;
A
#
# COMPACT_ATOMS: atom_id res chain seq x y z
N MET A 1 13.37 1.01 -17.12
CA MET A 1 14.43 1.75 -16.39
C MET A 1 15.13 2.73 -17.33
N LEU A 2 15.72 3.79 -16.78
CA LEU A 2 16.57 4.73 -17.52
C LEU A 2 18.00 4.62 -16.99
N THR A 3 19.02 4.67 -17.84
CA THR A 3 20.43 4.78 -17.41
C THR A 3 20.83 6.25 -17.32
N PHE A 4 21.52 6.63 -16.24
CA PHE A 4 21.82 8.02 -15.89
C PHE A 4 23.30 8.39 -16.01
N ALA A 5 24.04 7.77 -16.94
CA ALA A 5 25.42 8.21 -17.21
C ALA A 5 25.50 9.71 -17.58
N THR A 6 24.41 10.27 -18.11
CA THR A 6 24.19 11.72 -18.27
C THR A 6 22.75 12.10 -17.92
N PRO A 7 22.50 12.87 -16.84
CA PRO A 7 21.14 13.26 -16.42
C PRO A 7 20.36 14.03 -17.49
N LYS A 8 21.08 14.70 -18.41
CA LYS A 8 20.50 15.48 -19.52
C LYS A 8 20.08 14.62 -20.72
N ASN A 9 20.50 13.36 -20.79
CA ASN A 9 20.19 12.47 -21.91
C ASN A 9 19.92 11.03 -21.42
N PRO A 10 18.81 10.81 -20.69
CA PRO A 10 18.48 9.50 -20.16
C PRO A 10 18.18 8.54 -21.30
N LYS A 11 18.77 7.34 -21.25
CA LYS A 11 18.48 6.27 -22.22
C LYS A 11 17.61 5.21 -21.57
N ALA A 12 16.63 4.69 -22.31
CA ALA A 12 15.89 3.50 -21.87
C ALA A 12 16.85 2.32 -21.69
N ALA A 13 16.89 1.80 -20.47
CA ALA A 13 17.70 0.67 -20.05
C ALA A 13 16.97 -0.67 -20.26
N GLY A 14 15.64 -0.64 -20.36
CA GLY A 14 14.81 -1.83 -20.51
C GLY A 14 13.38 -1.60 -20.02
N PHE A 15 12.50 -2.54 -20.35
CA PHE A 15 11.10 -2.57 -19.95
C PHE A 15 10.73 -3.98 -19.50
N VAL A 16 10.19 -4.09 -18.29
CA VAL A 16 9.62 -5.33 -17.76
C VAL A 16 8.10 -5.09 -17.66
N PRO A 17 7.26 -5.78 -18.43
CA PRO A 17 5.82 -5.59 -18.37
C PRO A 17 5.26 -6.05 -17.03
N ALA A 18 4.18 -5.41 -16.58
CA ALA A 18 3.37 -5.96 -15.50
C ALA A 18 2.77 -7.31 -15.94
N PRO A 19 2.55 -8.26 -15.02
CA PRO A 19 1.75 -9.44 -15.33
C PRO A 19 0.36 -9.03 -15.86
N PRO A 20 -0.30 -9.86 -16.67
CA PRO A 20 -1.68 -9.60 -17.11
C PRO A 20 -2.61 -9.26 -15.93
N GLY A 21 -3.62 -8.43 -16.17
CA GLY A 21 -4.63 -8.05 -15.16
C GLY A 21 -4.07 -7.36 -13.90
N THR A 22 -2.79 -6.99 -13.90
CA THR A 22 -2.07 -6.51 -12.72
C THR A 22 -1.64 -5.07 -12.92
N TRP A 23 -1.85 -4.26 -11.89
CA TRP A 23 -1.46 -2.86 -11.88
C TRP A 23 -0.31 -2.61 -10.90
N ASN A 24 0.74 -1.95 -11.40
CA ASN A 24 1.89 -1.51 -10.61
C ASN A 24 1.78 0.00 -10.32
N ILE A 25 1.15 0.35 -9.20
CA ILE A 25 0.81 1.75 -8.85
C ILE A 25 1.97 2.48 -8.14
N HIS A 26 2.89 1.74 -7.53
CA HIS A 26 4.03 2.28 -6.79
C HIS A 26 5.22 1.34 -6.91
N LEU A 27 6.40 1.93 -6.95
CA LEU A 27 7.66 1.22 -6.86
C LEU A 27 8.63 2.08 -6.06
N GLN A 28 9.54 1.42 -5.35
CA GLN A 28 10.63 2.09 -4.65
C GLN A 28 11.90 1.27 -4.80
N ALA A 29 13.00 1.96 -5.06
CA ALA A 29 14.33 1.38 -5.13
C ALA A 29 15.17 1.87 -3.96
N HIS A 30 15.96 0.97 -3.39
CA HIS A 30 17.01 1.30 -2.44
C HIS A 30 18.11 0.24 -2.53
N ASP A 31 19.38 0.67 -2.50
CA ASP A 31 20.53 -0.17 -2.82
C ASP A 31 20.32 -0.91 -4.15
N ASP A 32 20.57 -2.21 -4.17
CA ASP A 32 20.39 -3.07 -5.34
C ASP A 32 19.00 -3.71 -5.42
N LEU A 33 18.03 -3.23 -4.63
CA LEU A 33 16.67 -3.77 -4.63
C LEU A 33 15.66 -2.77 -5.19
N LEU A 34 14.77 -3.28 -6.05
CA LEU A 34 13.57 -2.59 -6.51
C LEU A 34 12.33 -3.37 -6.07
N LEU A 35 11.53 -2.74 -5.22
CA LEU A 35 10.23 -3.25 -4.80
C LEU A 35 9.14 -2.68 -5.71
N VAL A 36 8.40 -3.57 -6.36
CA VAL A 36 7.27 -3.23 -7.24
C VAL A 36 6.01 -3.82 -6.64
N ILE A 37 5.01 -2.97 -6.38
CA ILE A 37 3.74 -3.44 -5.85
C ILE A 37 2.89 -4.01 -6.97
N ASN A 38 2.20 -5.09 -6.69
CA ASN A 38 1.21 -5.69 -7.57
C ASN A 38 -0.15 -5.63 -6.89
N ALA A 39 -1.13 -5.05 -7.59
CA ALA A 39 -2.54 -5.14 -7.21
C ALA A 39 -3.38 -5.53 -8.42
N ARG A 40 -4.57 -6.08 -8.16
CA ARG A 40 -5.57 -6.27 -9.20
C ARG A 40 -5.85 -4.96 -9.91
N ASP A 41 -5.85 -4.98 -11.23
CA ASP A 41 -6.30 -3.85 -12.03
C ASP A 41 -7.82 -3.69 -11.86
N LEU A 42 -8.22 -2.72 -11.04
CA LEU A 42 -9.62 -2.41 -10.79
C LEU A 42 -10.24 -1.62 -11.94
N PHE A 43 -9.45 -0.96 -12.80
CA PHE A 43 -9.95 -0.21 -13.95
C PHE A 43 -10.21 -1.09 -15.17
N ALA A 44 -9.60 -2.28 -15.22
CA ALA A 44 -9.94 -3.32 -16.18
C ALA A 44 -11.31 -3.98 -15.90
N ASP A 45 -11.89 -3.76 -14.71
CA ASP A 45 -13.19 -4.28 -14.32
C ASP A 45 -14.28 -3.23 -14.60
N VAL A 46 -15.22 -3.54 -15.49
CA VAL A 46 -16.28 -2.65 -16.01
C VAL A 46 -17.10 -1.99 -14.87
N ARG A 47 -17.08 -2.58 -13.67
CA ARG A 47 -17.76 -2.08 -12.47
C ARG A 47 -17.13 -0.81 -11.85
N PHE A 48 -15.88 -0.49 -12.17
CA PHE A 48 -15.18 0.72 -11.69
C PHE A 48 -14.91 1.75 -12.80
N ALA A 49 -15.61 1.66 -13.94
CA ALA A 49 -15.50 2.63 -15.03
C ALA A 49 -15.88 4.07 -14.61
N ASP A 50 -16.62 4.22 -13.51
CA ASP A 50 -16.95 5.51 -12.91
C ASP A 50 -16.03 5.80 -11.70
N GLU A 51 -15.04 6.67 -11.90
CA GLU A 51 -14.00 7.04 -10.93
C GLU A 51 -14.58 7.43 -9.55
N LYS A 52 -15.80 7.99 -9.54
CA LYS A 52 -16.50 8.39 -8.30
C LYS A 52 -16.83 7.22 -7.39
N VAL A 53 -17.10 6.03 -7.93
CA VAL A 53 -17.44 4.84 -7.13
C VAL A 53 -16.20 4.34 -6.39
N TYR A 54 -15.03 4.39 -7.03
CA TYR A 54 -13.76 4.00 -6.42
C TYR A 54 -13.38 4.89 -5.22
N TYR A 55 -13.72 6.18 -5.25
CA TYR A 55 -13.39 7.09 -4.15
C TYR A 55 -14.37 7.08 -2.97
N THR A 56 -15.58 6.53 -3.14
CA THR A 56 -16.67 6.71 -2.16
C THR A 56 -17.10 5.44 -1.44
N LYS A 57 -16.70 4.24 -1.91
CA LYS A 57 -17.06 2.96 -1.29
C LYS A 57 -15.84 2.11 -0.92
N SER A 58 -16.00 1.25 0.08
CA SER A 58 -15.00 0.27 0.50
C SER A 58 -14.77 -0.75 -0.61
N VAL A 59 -13.51 -0.98 -0.97
CA VAL A 59 -13.20 -1.85 -2.12
C VAL A 59 -13.47 -3.32 -1.78
N GLY A 60 -13.30 -3.74 -0.53
CA GLY A 60 -13.58 -5.11 -0.09
C GLY A 60 -15.05 -5.51 -0.24
N GLU A 61 -15.99 -4.57 -0.08
CA GLU A 61 -17.42 -4.82 -0.27
C GLU A 61 -17.80 -5.00 -1.75
N THR A 62 -17.02 -4.41 -2.66
CA THR A 62 -17.34 -4.35 -4.10
C THR A 62 -16.79 -5.56 -4.87
N VAL A 63 -15.80 -6.29 -4.31
CA VAL A 63 -14.99 -7.29 -5.05
C VAL A 63 -15.13 -8.72 -4.50
N ARG A 64 -16.16 -9.02 -3.69
CA ARG A 64 -16.32 -10.33 -3.02
C ARG A 64 -16.41 -11.57 -3.95
N ASP A 65 -16.74 -11.42 -5.23
CA ASP A 65 -17.06 -12.56 -6.11
C ASP A 65 -16.23 -12.65 -7.41
N VAL A 66 -14.89 -12.73 -7.34
CA VAL A 66 -14.12 -13.20 -8.50
C VAL A 66 -12.99 -14.12 -8.07
N GLN A 67 -13.27 -15.41 -7.99
CA GLN A 67 -12.28 -16.47 -8.19
C GLN A 67 -12.08 -16.62 -9.71
N ASP A 68 -11.24 -15.79 -10.34
CA ASP A 68 -10.80 -16.12 -11.69
C ASP A 68 -9.38 -15.65 -11.98
N LYS A 69 -8.59 -16.58 -12.50
CA LYS A 69 -7.13 -16.53 -12.55
C LYS A 69 -6.67 -15.59 -13.67
N GLY A 70 -6.22 -14.39 -13.33
CA GLY A 70 -5.65 -13.49 -14.33
C GLY A 70 -4.77 -12.35 -13.84
N TRP A 71 -4.59 -12.17 -12.52
CA TRP A 71 -3.77 -11.10 -11.94
C TRP A 71 -2.86 -11.61 -10.83
N SER A 72 -1.85 -10.80 -10.50
CA SER A 72 -0.96 -11.00 -9.35
C SER A 72 -1.26 -9.93 -8.28
N ALA A 73 -1.29 -10.34 -7.02
CA ALA A 73 -1.48 -9.44 -5.87
C ALA A 73 -0.34 -9.68 -4.87
N GLY A 74 0.39 -8.63 -4.50
CA GLY A 74 1.53 -8.77 -3.59
C GLY A 74 2.71 -7.84 -3.87
N LEU A 75 3.90 -8.25 -3.44
CA LEU A 75 5.14 -7.49 -3.58
C LEU A 75 6.14 -8.27 -4.43
N ARG A 76 6.55 -7.69 -5.56
CA ARG A 76 7.59 -8.23 -6.43
C ARG A 76 8.91 -7.56 -6.13
N ILE A 77 9.97 -8.35 -6.00
CA ILE A 77 11.31 -7.86 -5.67
C ILE A 77 12.24 -8.17 -6.83
N PHE A 78 12.94 -7.13 -7.28
CA PHE A 78 13.95 -7.23 -8.32
C PHE A 78 15.32 -6.88 -7.75
N ASP A 79 16.33 -7.65 -8.15
CA ASP A 79 17.73 -7.25 -8.11
C ASP A 79 17.99 -6.30 -9.28
N ILE A 80 18.51 -5.11 -8.96
CA ILE A 80 18.86 -4.04 -9.89
C ILE A 80 20.34 -3.65 -9.81
N SER A 81 21.19 -4.50 -9.21
CA SER A 81 22.66 -4.33 -9.18
C SER A 81 23.28 -4.15 -10.57
N THR A 82 22.61 -4.67 -11.60
CA THR A 82 22.86 -4.36 -13.01
C THR A 82 21.73 -3.47 -13.56
N PRO A 83 21.93 -2.14 -13.68
CA PRO A 83 20.83 -1.19 -13.91
C PRO A 83 20.02 -1.37 -15.20
N ASP A 84 20.61 -1.95 -16.23
CA ASP A 84 19.95 -2.23 -17.52
C ASP A 84 19.33 -3.63 -17.59
N LYS A 85 19.50 -4.46 -16.57
CA LYS A 85 19.04 -5.86 -16.54
C LYS A 85 18.42 -6.20 -15.18
N PRO A 86 17.25 -5.62 -14.83
CA PRO A 86 16.53 -6.01 -13.63
C PRO A 86 16.22 -7.49 -13.67
N LYS A 87 16.51 -8.19 -12.58
CA LYS A 87 16.19 -9.60 -12.42
C LYS A 87 15.19 -9.76 -11.29
N GLU A 88 14.04 -10.34 -11.58
CA GLU A 88 13.12 -10.75 -10.51
C GLU A 88 13.77 -11.84 -9.67
N ILE A 89 13.80 -11.63 -8.36
CA ILE A 89 14.40 -12.57 -7.41
C ILE A 89 13.37 -13.24 -6.50
N SER A 90 12.23 -12.59 -6.25
CA SER A 90 11.14 -13.17 -5.47
C SER A 90 9.82 -12.43 -5.67
N PHE A 91 8.73 -13.09 -5.25
CA PHE A 91 7.39 -12.53 -5.23
C PHE A 91 6.67 -12.96 -3.95
N LEU A 92 6.36 -12.00 -3.07
CA LEU A 92 5.48 -12.21 -1.92
C LEU A 92 4.03 -12.11 -2.39
N SER A 93 3.38 -13.26 -2.58
CA SER A 93 1.96 -13.31 -2.91
C SER A 93 1.11 -12.96 -1.69
N LEU A 94 0.13 -12.08 -1.87
CA LEU A 94 -0.89 -11.76 -0.88
C LEU A 94 -2.27 -12.18 -1.39
N SER A 95 -3.16 -12.53 -0.46
CA SER A 95 -4.57 -12.71 -0.78
C SER A 95 -5.26 -11.36 -1.06
N GLY A 96 -6.51 -11.40 -1.52
CA GLY A 96 -7.29 -10.19 -1.82
C GLY A 96 -6.83 -9.43 -3.06
N ILE A 97 -6.87 -8.09 -2.95
CA ILE A 97 -6.66 -7.16 -4.08
C ILE A 97 -5.18 -6.82 -4.24
N GLY A 98 -4.38 -6.96 -3.18
CA GLY A 98 -2.95 -6.70 -3.19
C GLY A 98 -2.57 -5.35 -2.60
N ILE A 99 -1.43 -4.81 -3.04
CA ILE A 99 -0.77 -3.68 -2.39
C ILE A 99 -1.07 -2.38 -3.15
N HIS A 100 -1.39 -1.30 -2.41
CA HIS A 100 -1.67 0.04 -2.96
C HIS A 100 -0.47 1.02 -2.88
N ARG A 101 0.35 0.91 -1.83
CA ARG A 101 1.59 1.69 -1.64
C ARG A 101 2.60 0.86 -0.88
N CYS A 102 3.88 1.09 -1.16
CA CYS A 102 5.00 0.70 -0.33
C CYS A 102 5.75 1.92 0.25
N TRP A 103 6.42 1.70 1.38
CA TRP A 103 7.49 2.51 1.94
C TRP A 103 8.69 1.60 2.23
N TYR A 104 9.80 1.84 1.54
CA TYR A 104 11.07 1.14 1.67
C TYR A 104 12.21 2.12 1.48
N VAL A 105 13.09 2.19 2.47
CA VAL A 105 14.25 3.09 2.53
C VAL A 105 15.53 2.32 2.83
N GLY A 106 15.59 1.06 2.39
CA GLY A 106 16.73 0.17 2.61
C GLY A 106 16.64 -0.65 3.89
N GLY A 107 17.57 -1.59 4.01
CA GLY A 107 17.67 -2.50 5.14
C GLY A 107 16.60 -3.60 5.11
N ARG A 108 16.26 -4.12 6.30
CA ARG A 108 15.43 -5.32 6.45
C ARG A 108 13.93 -5.10 6.28
N TRP A 109 13.41 -3.89 6.47
CA TRP A 109 11.98 -3.69 6.65
C TRP A 109 11.35 -2.87 5.53
N ALA A 110 10.28 -3.39 4.95
CA ALA A 110 9.36 -2.64 4.10
C ALA A 110 7.98 -2.56 4.73
N TYR A 111 7.23 -1.52 4.39
CA TYR A 111 5.92 -1.25 4.96
C TYR A 111 4.93 -0.98 3.83
N VAL A 112 3.77 -1.61 3.88
CA VAL A 112 2.84 -1.60 2.76
C VAL A 112 1.41 -1.36 3.22
N SER A 113 0.63 -0.70 2.36
CA SER A 113 -0.83 -0.65 2.49
C SER A 113 -1.43 -1.72 1.59
N ALA A 114 -2.04 -2.75 2.17
CA ALA A 114 -2.52 -3.92 1.44
C ALA A 114 -3.97 -4.25 1.78
N LEU A 115 -4.73 -4.67 0.79
CA LEU A 115 -6.10 -5.17 0.97
C LEU A 115 -6.04 -6.68 0.79
N ILE A 116 -6.00 -7.37 1.93
CA ILE A 116 -6.02 -8.82 2.03
C ILE A 116 -7.44 -9.30 2.37
N ASP A 117 -7.71 -10.58 2.13
CA ASP A 117 -9.02 -11.16 2.41
C ASP A 117 -9.43 -10.99 3.88
N GLY A 118 -10.73 -10.77 4.10
CA GLY A 118 -11.31 -10.61 5.44
C GLY A 118 -11.37 -9.18 5.96
N PHE A 119 -10.74 -8.22 5.27
CA PHE A 119 -10.79 -6.81 5.62
C PHE A 119 -11.69 -6.00 4.69
N SER A 120 -12.28 -4.93 5.21
CA SER A 120 -13.14 -4.02 4.43
C SER A 120 -12.37 -3.20 3.41
N ASP A 121 -11.14 -2.78 3.71
CA ASP A 121 -10.26 -1.99 2.82
C ASP A 121 -8.77 -2.11 3.24
N TYR A 122 -7.88 -1.34 2.60
CA TYR A 122 -6.42 -1.43 2.81
C TYR A 122 -6.00 -1.25 4.28
N ILE A 123 -5.19 -2.18 4.79
CA ILE A 123 -4.59 -2.18 6.12
C ILE A 123 -3.07 -1.98 6.07
N PHE A 124 -2.45 -1.73 7.23
CA PHE A 124 -1.01 -1.64 7.37
C PHE A 124 -0.40 -3.03 7.50
N LEU A 125 0.61 -3.35 6.69
CA LEU A 125 1.45 -4.54 6.86
C LEU A 125 2.93 -4.15 6.95
N THR A 126 3.67 -4.89 7.76
CA THR A 126 5.14 -4.86 7.81
C THR A 126 5.69 -6.11 7.13
N ILE A 127 6.66 -5.93 6.24
CA ILE A 127 7.29 -7.00 5.48
C ILE A 127 8.74 -7.16 5.94
N ASP A 128 9.10 -8.38 6.32
CA ASP A 128 10.47 -8.78 6.62
C ASP A 128 11.20 -9.17 5.33
N LEU A 129 12.32 -8.48 5.08
CA LEU A 129 13.24 -8.68 3.97
C LEU A 129 14.62 -9.14 4.49
N ALA A 130 14.69 -9.83 5.62
CA ALA A 130 15.93 -10.45 6.11
C ALA A 130 16.58 -11.33 5.03
N ASP A 131 15.76 -12.04 4.27
CA ASP A 131 16.11 -12.68 3.01
C ASP A 131 15.21 -12.13 1.89
N PRO A 132 15.71 -11.26 1.00
CA PRO A 132 14.94 -10.74 -0.13
C PRO A 132 14.48 -11.82 -1.12
N LEU A 133 15.06 -13.03 -1.08
CA LEU A 133 14.59 -14.18 -1.88
C LEU A 133 13.35 -14.84 -1.28
N ASN A 134 13.12 -14.64 0.01
CA ASN A 134 11.99 -15.21 0.74
C ASN A 134 11.35 -14.17 1.69
N PRO A 135 10.78 -13.08 1.14
CA PRO A 135 10.11 -12.04 1.91
C PRO A 135 8.88 -12.60 2.65
N GLN A 136 8.59 -12.08 3.85
CA GLN A 136 7.48 -12.55 4.68
C GLN A 136 6.68 -11.39 5.28
N VAL A 137 5.36 -11.56 5.44
CA VAL A 137 4.57 -10.65 6.26
C VAL A 137 4.90 -10.92 7.73
N ALA A 138 5.45 -9.93 8.43
CA ALA A 138 5.84 -10.07 9.83
C ALA A 138 4.73 -9.64 10.79
N GLY A 139 3.95 -8.65 10.41
CA GLY A 139 3.03 -7.94 11.29
C GLY A 139 2.03 -7.11 10.50
N ASN A 140 0.97 -6.71 11.17
CA ASN A 140 -0.12 -5.97 10.57
C ASN A 140 -0.81 -5.06 11.60
N TRP A 141 -1.56 -4.08 11.11
CA TRP A 141 -2.40 -3.24 11.93
C TRP A 141 -3.55 -2.64 11.12
N TRP A 142 -4.71 -2.49 11.74
CA TRP A 142 -5.92 -1.94 11.12
C TRP A 142 -6.69 -1.07 12.11
N LEU A 143 -7.55 -0.18 11.59
CA LEU A 143 -8.49 0.55 12.43
C LEU A 143 -9.61 -0.39 12.91
N PRO A 144 -10.03 -0.32 14.18
CA PRO A 144 -11.18 -1.09 14.67
C PRO A 144 -12.41 -0.91 13.77
N GLY A 145 -13.09 -2.02 13.43
CA GLY A 145 -14.21 -2.03 12.50
C GLY A 145 -13.84 -2.48 11.08
N MET A 146 -12.55 -2.69 10.78
CA MET A 146 -12.09 -3.13 9.46
C MET A 146 -12.03 -4.66 9.30
N ASN A 147 -11.85 -5.43 10.37
CA ASN A 147 -11.68 -6.89 10.28
C ASN A 147 -13.04 -7.60 10.24
N THR A 148 -13.66 -7.57 9.06
CA THR A 148 -14.98 -8.16 8.82
C THR A 148 -15.00 -9.68 9.01
N ALA A 149 -13.88 -10.38 8.74
CA ALA A 149 -13.76 -11.82 8.97
C ALA A 149 -13.77 -12.18 10.46
N ALA A 150 -13.27 -11.30 11.33
CA ALA A 150 -13.38 -11.43 12.78
C ALA A 150 -14.75 -10.95 13.33
N GLY A 151 -15.68 -10.56 12.46
CA GLY A 151 -17.00 -10.06 12.83
C GLY A 151 -17.03 -8.59 13.24
N GLU A 152 -15.93 -7.86 13.10
CA GLU A 152 -15.93 -6.41 13.35
C GLU A 152 -16.90 -5.71 12.40
N GLN A 153 -17.58 -4.68 12.91
CA GLN A 153 -18.48 -3.83 12.14
C GLN A 153 -17.88 -2.43 12.00
N PRO A 154 -17.97 -1.79 10.83
CA PRO A 154 -17.55 -0.41 10.63
C PRO A 154 -18.14 0.52 11.70
N THR A 155 -17.28 1.26 12.40
CA THR A 155 -17.72 2.21 13.44
C THR A 155 -17.88 3.63 12.92
N TRP A 156 -17.74 3.84 11.62
CA TRP A 156 -17.75 5.15 10.97
C TRP A 156 -19.04 5.41 10.18
N PRO A 157 -19.37 6.69 9.88
CA PRO A 157 -20.58 7.02 9.13
C PRO A 157 -20.62 6.39 7.74
N GLU A 158 -21.83 6.10 7.26
CA GLU A 158 -22.05 5.61 5.90
C GLU A 158 -21.49 6.57 4.83
N GLY A 159 -20.96 6.01 3.74
CA GLY A 159 -20.36 6.78 2.65
C GLY A 159 -18.96 7.32 2.94
N LYS A 160 -18.33 6.89 4.04
CA LYS A 160 -16.91 7.17 4.34
C LYS A 160 -16.04 5.97 4.05
N ARG A 161 -14.83 6.23 3.55
CA ARG A 161 -13.86 5.19 3.22
C ARG A 161 -12.66 5.23 4.16
N TYR A 162 -12.63 4.27 5.08
CA TYR A 162 -11.53 4.09 6.03
C TYR A 162 -10.56 3.07 5.46
N ALA A 163 -9.49 3.57 4.84
CA ALA A 163 -8.52 2.75 4.15
C ALA A 163 -7.14 3.37 4.26
N LEU A 164 -6.14 2.57 4.60
CA LEU A 164 -4.76 3.04 4.61
C LEU A 164 -4.35 3.45 3.19
N HIS A 165 -4.09 4.73 3.00
CA HIS A 165 -3.57 5.20 1.72
C HIS A 165 -2.07 4.98 1.64
N HIS A 166 -1.31 5.38 2.67
CA HIS A 166 0.15 5.22 2.72
C HIS A 166 0.62 5.41 4.17
N ALA A 167 1.74 4.78 4.53
CA ALA A 167 2.44 5.02 5.77
C ALA A 167 3.87 5.47 5.46
N ILE A 168 4.36 6.45 6.22
CA ILE A 168 5.76 6.91 6.18
C ILE A 168 6.38 6.59 7.53
N ILE A 169 7.60 6.04 7.53
CA ILE A 169 8.24 5.54 8.75
C ILE A 169 9.44 6.43 9.07
N SER A 170 9.54 6.84 10.33
CA SER A 170 10.69 7.55 10.89
C SER A 170 11.11 6.84 12.18
N GLY A 171 12.30 6.23 12.18
CA GLY A 171 12.75 5.36 13.27
C GLY A 171 11.75 4.23 13.54
N ASP A 172 11.21 4.20 14.76
CA ASP A 172 10.23 3.22 15.22
C ASP A 172 8.80 3.76 15.21
N THR A 173 8.54 4.87 14.51
CA THR A 173 7.19 5.42 14.37
C THR A 173 6.71 5.37 12.93
N ALA A 174 5.55 4.76 12.71
CA ALA A 174 4.84 4.79 11.44
C ALA A 174 3.71 5.82 11.48
N TYR A 175 3.76 6.77 10.55
CA TYR A 175 2.73 7.79 10.32
C TYR A 175 1.81 7.30 9.21
N ALA A 176 0.67 6.71 9.58
CA ALA A 176 -0.24 6.00 8.69
C ALA A 176 -1.50 6.84 8.41
N SER A 177 -1.68 7.24 7.14
CA SER A 177 -2.82 8.09 6.71
C SER A 177 -3.97 7.25 6.14
N TRP A 178 -5.16 7.37 6.72
CA TRP A 178 -6.31 6.47 6.53
C TRP A 178 -7.47 7.05 5.73
N ARG A 179 -7.25 7.85 4.67
CA ARG A 179 -8.37 8.52 3.95
C ARG A 179 -9.35 9.16 4.96
N ASP A 180 -10.64 8.82 4.96
CA ASP A 180 -11.61 9.40 5.90
C ASP A 180 -11.44 8.97 7.36
N GLY A 181 -10.57 7.99 7.62
CA GLY A 181 -10.20 7.50 8.95
C GLY A 181 -9.13 8.32 9.68
N GLY A 182 -8.60 9.38 9.07
CA GLY A 182 -7.65 10.27 9.72
C GLY A 182 -6.20 9.76 9.72
N LEU A 183 -5.43 10.06 10.77
CA LEU A 183 -4.01 9.72 10.90
C LEU A 183 -3.79 8.87 12.16
N THR A 184 -3.06 7.78 12.03
CA THR A 184 -2.52 7.05 13.18
C THR A 184 -1.01 7.18 13.24
N LEU A 185 -0.50 7.28 14.46
CA LEU A 185 0.90 7.05 14.78
C LEU A 185 0.97 5.66 15.39
N LEU A 186 1.74 4.78 14.77
CA LEU A 186 1.97 3.43 15.26
C LEU A 186 3.41 3.31 15.76
N ASP A 187 3.59 2.68 16.91
CA ASP A 187 4.87 2.16 17.34
C ASP A 187 5.14 0.89 16.55
N VAL A 188 6.26 0.87 15.86
CA VAL A 188 6.74 -0.28 15.09
C VAL A 188 8.08 -0.78 15.61
N SER A 189 8.48 -0.47 16.84
CA SER A 189 9.72 -0.97 17.46
C SER A 189 9.82 -2.50 17.31
N ASP A 190 8.74 -3.21 17.64
CA ASP A 190 8.48 -4.57 17.20
C ASP A 190 7.64 -4.56 15.91
N ARG A 191 8.29 -4.80 14.77
CA ARG A 191 7.61 -4.82 13.47
C ARG A 191 6.59 -5.96 13.38
N SER A 192 6.73 -7.03 14.15
CA SER A 192 5.75 -8.12 14.14
C SER A 192 4.44 -7.76 14.84
N GLN A 193 4.46 -6.76 15.72
CA GLN A 193 3.31 -6.32 16.51
C GLN A 193 3.21 -4.79 16.56
N PRO A 194 2.86 -4.11 15.46
CA PRO A 194 2.64 -2.67 15.49
C PRO A 194 1.58 -2.28 16.52
N GLN A 195 1.85 -1.25 17.33
CA GLN A 195 0.93 -0.79 18.39
C GLN A 195 0.47 0.64 18.15
N LEU A 196 -0.76 0.96 18.54
CA LEU A 196 -1.28 2.32 18.39
C LEU A 196 -0.67 3.26 19.45
N ILE A 197 0.04 4.30 19.03
CA ILE A 197 0.45 5.41 19.90
C ILE A 197 -0.68 6.43 19.99
N SER A 198 -1.19 6.87 18.85
CA SER A 198 -2.30 7.83 18.81
C SER A 198 -3.09 7.74 17.51
N HIS A 199 -4.38 8.04 17.60
CA HIS A 199 -5.28 8.18 16.46
C HIS A 199 -5.94 9.56 16.52
N ARG A 200 -5.92 10.29 15.41
CA ARG A 200 -6.60 11.57 15.25
C ARG A 200 -7.37 11.57 13.94
N ASN A 201 -8.67 11.83 14.03
CA ASN A 201 -9.52 12.01 12.87
C ASN A 201 -10.11 13.42 12.88
N TRP A 202 -9.88 14.14 11.78
CA TRP A 202 -10.38 15.50 11.56
C TRP A 202 -11.51 15.54 10.51
N SER A 203 -11.98 14.37 10.04
CA SER A 203 -13.08 14.22 9.09
C SER A 203 -14.35 13.75 9.82
N PRO A 204 -15.46 14.51 9.75
CA PRO A 204 -15.62 15.91 9.29
C PRO A 204 -15.12 16.97 10.31
N PRO A 205 -14.89 18.26 9.93
CA PRO A 205 -15.22 18.90 8.65
C PRO A 205 -14.13 18.85 7.58
N PHE A 206 -12.92 18.39 7.91
CA PHE A 206 -11.80 18.38 6.97
C PHE A 206 -11.84 17.11 6.10
N GLY A 207 -11.29 17.19 4.88
CA GLY A 207 -11.18 16.02 4.00
C GLY A 207 -10.26 14.95 4.60
N GLY A 208 -10.45 13.69 4.19
CA GLY A 208 -9.63 12.58 4.66
C GLY A 208 -8.11 12.78 4.49
N ALA A 209 -7.33 12.14 5.35
CA ALA A 209 -5.88 12.17 5.31
C ALA A 209 -5.35 11.36 4.11
N HIS A 210 -4.71 12.07 3.18
CA HIS A 210 -4.02 11.48 2.04
C HIS A 210 -2.56 11.97 2.08
N THR A 211 -1.56 11.12 1.86
CA THR A 211 -0.14 11.54 1.83
C THR A 211 0.22 12.54 0.72
N ARG A 212 -0.73 12.90 -0.16
CA ARG A 212 -0.59 14.00 -1.15
C ARG A 212 -1.50 15.20 -0.87
N ARG A 213 -2.33 15.16 0.16
CA ARG A 213 -3.29 16.21 0.50
C ARG A 213 -3.61 16.18 2.00
N CYS A 214 -2.70 16.73 2.81
CA CYS A 214 -3.17 17.48 3.98
C CYS A 214 -3.76 18.77 3.43
N ARG A 215 -5.07 18.81 3.15
CA ARG A 215 -5.73 20.10 2.88
C ARG A 215 -5.92 20.79 4.23
N CYS A 216 -4.87 21.44 4.70
CA CYS A 216 -4.99 22.53 5.67
C CYS A 216 -5.79 23.64 4.98
N GLN A 217 -7.11 23.59 5.05
CA GLN A 217 -7.93 24.77 4.80
C GLN A 217 -8.08 25.48 6.14
N SER A 218 -7.43 26.64 6.22
CA SER A 218 -7.47 27.67 7.27
C SER A 218 -6.94 27.30 8.66
N ALA A 219 -5.73 27.83 8.92
CA ALA A 219 -5.26 28.51 10.12
C ALA A 219 -5.11 27.75 11.45
N THR A 220 -3.93 27.94 12.03
CA THR A 220 -3.49 27.67 13.41
C THR A 220 -3.20 26.21 13.78
N CYS A 221 -1.97 25.76 13.48
CA CYS A 221 -1.25 24.82 14.34
C CYS A 221 -0.72 25.62 15.54
N TRP A 222 -1.05 25.15 16.74
CA TRP A 222 -0.22 25.31 17.94
C TRP A 222 0.39 23.96 18.24
#